data_AF-A0A3D4FWZ2-F1
#
_entry.id   AF-A0A3D4FWZ2-F1
#
_cell.length_a   1.000
_cell.length_b   1.000
_cell.length_c   1.000
_cell.angle_alpha   90.00
_cell.angle_beta   90.00
_cell.angle_gamma   90.00
#
_symmetry.space_group_name_H-M   'P 1'
#
loop_
_entity.id
_entity.type
_entity.pdbx_description
1 polymer ?
#
loop_
_entity_poly.entity_id
_entity_poly.type
_entity_poly.pdbx_seq_one_letter_code
_entity_poly.pdbx_strand_id
1 'polypeptide(L)'
;MPAPTTIPRSEHNISNRHIDEDALRVIRRLQQHEFETYLVGGGVRDLLLERRPKDFDLGTSAHPQQIKKLFRNCWIIGRRFRLAHIKFGDKTLEVATFRKQVPPETDTERQAREAAQRSRREAAGRDGSRPRRFIPRDNTFGTAVEDAFRRDFTINALFY
;
A
#
# COMPACT_ATOMS: atom_id res chain seq x y z
N MET A 1 9.98 11.32 -12.56
CA MET A 1 10.32 9.92 -12.24
C MET A 1 10.55 9.20 -13.57
N PRO A 2 11.63 8.40 -13.72
CA PRO A 2 11.81 7.63 -14.94
C PRO A 2 10.67 6.62 -15.11
N ALA A 3 10.39 6.25 -16.35
CA ALA A 3 9.42 5.22 -16.67
C ALA A 3 9.86 3.87 -16.07
N PRO A 4 8.92 3.01 -15.65
CA PRO A 4 9.28 1.67 -15.19
C PRO A 4 9.87 0.84 -16.33
N THR A 5 10.90 0.07 -16.03
CA THR A 5 11.39 -0.96 -16.95
C THR A 5 10.43 -2.14 -16.91
N THR A 6 9.78 -2.43 -18.04
CA THR A 6 8.86 -3.58 -18.17
C THR A 6 9.58 -4.75 -18.80
N ILE A 7 9.66 -5.87 -18.09
CA ILE A 7 10.21 -7.13 -18.60
C ILE A 7 9.05 -8.00 -19.11
N PRO A 8 9.01 -8.39 -20.39
CA PRO A 8 7.91 -9.17 -20.93
C PRO A 8 7.89 -10.60 -20.39
N ARG A 9 6.75 -11.27 -20.54
CA ARG A 9 6.52 -12.63 -20.02
C ARG A 9 7.57 -13.65 -20.47
N SER A 10 8.08 -13.53 -21.69
CA SER A 10 9.09 -14.42 -22.26
C SER A 10 10.48 -14.26 -21.63
N GLU A 11 10.73 -13.14 -20.94
CA GLU A 11 12.06 -12.75 -20.44
C GLU A 11 12.21 -12.90 -18.93
N HIS A 12 11.24 -13.55 -18.26
CA HIS A 12 11.34 -13.88 -16.84
C HIS A 12 10.80 -15.28 -16.53
N ASN A 13 11.29 -15.86 -15.43
CA ASN A 13 10.95 -17.22 -14.98
C ASN A 13 9.72 -17.29 -14.05
N ILE A 14 9.14 -16.16 -13.66
CA ILE A 14 7.93 -16.13 -12.83
C ILE A 14 6.77 -16.85 -13.54
N SER A 15 6.08 -17.73 -12.81
CA SER A 15 4.93 -18.48 -13.28
C SER A 15 3.82 -18.48 -12.25
N ASN A 16 2.57 -18.34 -12.71
CA ASN A 16 1.38 -18.36 -11.87
C ASN A 16 1.23 -19.66 -11.06
N ARG A 17 1.84 -20.77 -11.51
CA ARG A 17 1.86 -22.04 -10.76
C ARG A 17 2.63 -21.97 -9.44
N HIS A 18 3.50 -20.99 -9.27
CA HIS A 18 4.29 -20.77 -8.05
C HIS A 18 3.67 -19.70 -7.14
N ILE A 19 2.53 -19.12 -7.55
CA ILE A 19 1.83 -18.08 -6.79
C ILE A 19 0.65 -18.72 -6.08
N ASP A 20 0.39 -18.26 -4.85
CA ASP A 20 -0.76 -18.69 -4.07
C ASP A 20 -2.09 -18.43 -4.81
N GLU A 21 -2.96 -19.45 -4.86
CA GLU A 21 -4.22 -19.36 -5.61
C GLU A 21 -5.16 -18.29 -5.07
N ASP A 22 -5.18 -18.04 -3.75
CA ASP A 22 -5.99 -16.98 -3.16
C ASP A 22 -5.43 -15.61 -3.49
N ALA A 23 -4.10 -15.46 -3.59
CA ALA A 23 -3.48 -14.22 -4.08
C ALA A 23 -3.90 -13.94 -5.53
N LEU A 24 -3.83 -14.93 -6.41
CA LEU A 24 -4.32 -14.80 -7.79
C LEU A 24 -5.83 -14.51 -7.84
N ARG A 25 -6.63 -15.05 -6.92
CA ARG A 25 -8.07 -14.78 -6.82
C ARG A 25 -8.34 -13.33 -6.41
N VAL A 26 -7.59 -12.81 -5.43
CA VAL A 26 -7.71 -11.40 -5.01
C VAL A 26 -7.31 -10.46 -6.15
N ILE A 27 -6.18 -10.71 -6.82
CA ILE A 27 -5.69 -9.90 -7.94
C ILE A 27 -6.72 -9.84 -9.06
N ARG A 28 -7.19 -11.01 -9.54
CA ARG A 28 -8.18 -11.07 -10.61
C ARG A 28 -9.45 -10.32 -10.26
N ARG A 29 -9.93 -10.45 -9.02
CA ARG A 29 -11.14 -9.76 -8.59
C ARG A 29 -10.96 -8.24 -8.54
N LEU A 30 -9.82 -7.75 -8.06
CA LEU A 30 -9.53 -6.31 -8.08
C LEU A 30 -9.41 -5.78 -9.50
N GLN A 31 -8.72 -6.50 -10.39
CA GLN A 31 -8.58 -6.14 -11.81
C GLN A 31 -9.92 -6.14 -12.56
N GLN A 32 -10.83 -7.08 -12.24
CA GLN A 32 -12.21 -7.10 -12.78
C GLN A 32 -13.01 -5.86 -12.40
N HIS A 33 -12.63 -5.18 -11.31
CA HIS A 33 -13.20 -3.90 -10.89
C HIS A 33 -12.32 -2.70 -11.31
N GLU A 34 -11.48 -2.88 -12.34
CA GLU A 34 -10.64 -1.84 -12.94
C GLU A 34 -9.59 -1.24 -11.99
N PHE A 35 -9.23 -1.97 -10.94
CA PHE A 35 -8.12 -1.58 -10.07
C PHE A 35 -6.81 -2.22 -10.54
N GLU A 36 -5.82 -1.38 -10.85
CA GLU A 36 -4.44 -1.81 -11.01
C GLU A 36 -4.00 -2.57 -9.76
N THR A 37 -3.49 -3.78 -9.94
CA THR A 37 -3.11 -4.66 -8.83
C THR A 37 -1.96 -5.55 -9.26
N TYR A 38 -0.95 -5.64 -8.40
CA TYR A 38 0.28 -6.39 -8.64
C TYR A 38 0.67 -7.18 -7.39
N LEU A 39 1.39 -8.29 -7.58
CA LEU A 39 2.29 -8.82 -6.57
C LEU A 39 3.47 -7.88 -6.41
N VAL A 40 3.92 -7.66 -5.18
CA VAL A 40 4.99 -6.70 -4.92
C VAL A 40 6.08 -7.25 -4.01
N GLY A 41 7.28 -6.72 -4.18
CA GLY A 41 8.37 -6.86 -3.20
C GLY A 41 8.95 -8.26 -3.07
N GLY A 42 9.07 -8.74 -1.83
CA GLY A 42 9.86 -9.92 -1.47
C GLY A 42 9.40 -11.19 -2.17
N GLY A 43 8.09 -11.39 -2.32
CA GLY A 43 7.55 -12.55 -3.03
C GLY A 43 7.93 -12.56 -4.51
N VAL A 44 7.92 -11.41 -5.18
CA VAL A 44 8.35 -11.29 -6.58
C VAL A 44 9.84 -11.57 -6.74
N ARG A 45 10.66 -10.98 -5.86
CA ARG A 45 12.10 -11.23 -5.80
C ARG A 45 12.41 -12.72 -5.62
N ASP A 46 11.74 -13.36 -4.68
CA ASP A 46 11.99 -14.77 -4.37
C ASP A 46 11.61 -15.67 -5.55
N LEU A 47 10.51 -15.38 -6.25
CA LEU A 47 10.12 -16.09 -7.48
C LEU A 47 11.16 -15.94 -8.60
N LEU A 48 11.71 -14.73 -8.79
CA LEU A 48 12.77 -14.50 -9.78
C LEU A 48 14.03 -15.30 -9.48
N LEU A 49 14.34 -15.48 -8.19
CA LEU A 49 15.46 -16.30 -7.71
C LEU A 49 15.14 -17.80 -7.66
N GLU A 50 14.00 -18.23 -8.21
CA GLU A 50 13.54 -19.63 -8.20
C GLU A 50 13.37 -20.21 -6.79
N ARG A 51 13.11 -19.34 -5.82
CA ARG A 51 12.82 -19.71 -4.43
C ARG A 51 11.33 -19.71 -4.18
N ARG A 52 10.91 -20.45 -3.16
CA ARG A 52 9.53 -20.43 -2.69
C ARG A 52 9.31 -19.22 -1.77
N PRO A 53 8.41 -18.28 -2.12
CA PRO A 53 8.06 -17.17 -1.24
C PRO A 53 7.45 -17.66 0.06
N LYS A 54 7.69 -16.92 1.16
CA LYS A 54 7.05 -17.18 2.46
C LYS A 54 5.63 -16.62 2.50
N ASP A 55 5.47 -15.45 1.91
CA ASP A 55 4.27 -14.63 1.87
C ASP A 55 4.16 -13.91 0.52
N PHE A 56 2.93 -13.46 0.23
CA PHE A 56 2.61 -12.69 -0.97
C PHE A 56 1.94 -11.39 -0.58
N ASP A 57 2.62 -10.29 -0.82
CA ASP A 57 2.08 -8.94 -0.65
C ASP A 57 1.48 -8.45 -1.96
N LEU A 58 0.32 -7.82 -1.87
CA LEU A 58 -0.37 -7.23 -3.01
C LEU A 58 -0.36 -5.70 -2.92
N GLY A 59 0.00 -5.04 -4.00
CA GLY A 59 -0.14 -3.60 -4.18
C GLY A 59 -1.32 -3.31 -5.11
N THR A 60 -2.17 -2.32 -4.79
CA THR A 60 -3.32 -1.96 -5.64
C THR A 60 -3.60 -0.46 -5.69
N SER A 61 -4.27 0.02 -6.73
CA SER A 61 -4.82 1.39 -6.77
C SER A 61 -6.11 1.53 -5.95
N ALA A 62 -6.76 0.42 -5.57
CA ALA A 62 -7.98 0.44 -4.78
C ALA A 62 -7.74 1.00 -3.37
N HIS A 63 -8.54 1.98 -2.94
CA HIS A 63 -8.49 2.49 -1.56
C HIS A 63 -8.97 1.44 -0.55
N PRO A 64 -8.53 1.50 0.72
CA PRO A 64 -8.85 0.47 1.72
C PRO A 64 -10.35 0.24 1.90
N GLN A 65 -11.17 1.29 1.81
CA GLN A 65 -12.63 1.15 1.88
C GLN A 65 -13.23 0.50 0.63
N GLN A 66 -12.66 0.67 -0.55
CA GLN A 66 -13.09 -0.03 -1.77
C GLN A 66 -12.74 -1.52 -1.67
N ILE A 67 -11.53 -1.85 -1.21
CA ILE A 67 -11.13 -3.24 -0.92
C ILE A 67 -12.11 -3.86 0.08
N LYS A 68 -12.43 -3.18 1.18
CA LYS A 68 -13.39 -3.67 2.18
C LYS A 68 -14.80 -3.88 1.63
N LYS A 69 -15.24 -3.08 0.65
CA LYS A 69 -16.54 -3.29 -0.02
C LYS A 69 -16.53 -4.55 -0.90
N LEU A 70 -15.43 -4.81 -1.59
CA LEU A 70 -15.29 -5.99 -2.46
C LEU A 70 -15.10 -7.28 -1.65
N PHE A 71 -14.34 -7.23 -0.57
CA PHE A 71 -14.00 -8.38 0.24
C PHE A 71 -14.62 -8.24 1.64
N ARG A 72 -15.76 -8.88 1.88
CA ARG A 72 -16.47 -8.80 3.18
C ARG A 72 -15.65 -9.39 4.34
N ASN A 73 -14.74 -10.31 4.03
CA ASN A 73 -13.75 -10.92 4.91
C ASN A 73 -12.45 -10.09 5.07
N CYS A 74 -12.51 -8.79 4.74
CA CYS A 74 -11.38 -7.86 4.85
C CYS A 74 -11.41 -7.05 6.15
N TRP A 75 -10.24 -6.94 6.78
CA TRP A 75 -9.98 -6.10 7.95
C TRP A 75 -9.00 -5.00 7.57
N ILE A 76 -9.31 -3.75 7.90
CA ILE A 76 -8.37 -2.64 7.70
C ILE A 76 -7.56 -2.51 8.98
N ILE A 77 -6.25 -2.72 8.87
CA ILE A 77 -5.28 -2.62 9.96
C ILE A 77 -4.43 -1.37 9.77
N GLY A 78 -3.98 -0.78 10.87
CA GLY A 78 -3.12 0.39 10.86
C GLY A 78 -3.89 1.71 10.90
N ARG A 79 -3.33 2.68 11.62
CA ARG A 79 -3.95 4.01 11.81
C ARG A 79 -3.57 4.99 10.69
N ARG A 80 -2.30 4.95 10.25
CA ARG A 80 -1.73 5.80 9.18
C ARG A 80 -1.66 5.00 7.88
N PHE A 81 -0.86 3.95 7.87
CA PHE A 81 -0.76 3.04 6.72
C PHE A 81 -1.87 1.99 6.83
N ARG A 82 -3.01 2.29 6.21
CA ARG A 82 -4.16 1.38 6.22
C ARG A 82 -3.88 0.21 5.27
N LEU A 83 -3.51 -0.93 5.84
CA LEU A 83 -3.37 -2.19 5.12
C LEU A 83 -4.69 -2.95 5.17
N ALA A 84 -5.09 -3.54 4.06
CA ALA A 84 -6.27 -4.38 3.97
C ALA A 84 -5.84 -5.86 4.09
N HIS A 85 -6.25 -6.51 5.17
CA HIS A 85 -5.98 -7.92 5.42
C HIS A 85 -7.20 -8.75 5.02
N ILE A 86 -7.06 -9.57 3.99
CA ILE A 86 -8.12 -10.45 3.49
C ILE A 86 -7.88 -11.86 4.03
N LYS A 87 -8.87 -12.41 4.74
CA LYS A 87 -8.75 -13.70 5.42
C LYS A 87 -9.23 -14.87 4.55
N PHE A 88 -8.42 -15.92 4.46
CA PHE A 88 -8.73 -17.19 3.79
C PHE A 88 -8.46 -18.36 4.76
N GLY A 89 -9.46 -18.73 5.56
CA GLY A 89 -9.24 -19.66 6.69
C GLY A 89 -8.20 -19.08 7.66
N ASP A 90 -7.15 -19.85 7.93
CA ASP A 90 -6.03 -19.43 8.79
C ASP A 90 -5.03 -18.51 8.07
N LYS A 91 -5.10 -18.43 6.73
CA LYS A 91 -4.22 -17.59 5.91
C LYS A 91 -4.74 -16.16 5.85
N THR A 92 -3.81 -15.21 5.80
CA THR A 92 -4.10 -13.79 5.61
C THR A 92 -3.29 -13.26 4.45
N LEU A 93 -3.94 -12.57 3.52
CA LEU A 93 -3.26 -11.84 2.45
C LEU A 93 -3.28 -10.36 2.75
N GLU A 94 -2.13 -9.73 2.61
CA GLU A 94 -1.96 -8.29 2.80
C GLU A 94 -2.11 -7.57 1.46
N VAL A 95 -3.00 -6.57 1.45
CA VAL A 95 -3.25 -5.71 0.30
C VAL A 95 -3.02 -4.26 0.70
N ALA A 96 -2.04 -3.64 0.10
CA ALA A 96 -1.67 -2.25 0.31
C ALA A 96 -2.12 -1.38 -0.86
N THR A 97 -2.79 -0.27 -0.58
CA THR A 97 -3.02 0.74 -1.61
C THR A 97 -1.70 1.47 -1.92
N PHE A 98 -1.42 1.72 -3.20
CA PHE A 98 -0.27 2.50 -3.63
C PHE A 98 -0.24 3.86 -2.93
N ARG A 99 0.95 4.22 -2.45
CA ARG A 99 1.14 5.47 -1.71
C ARG A 99 1.67 6.54 -2.67
N LYS A 100 1.29 7.79 -2.44
CA LYS A 100 1.82 8.93 -3.19
C LYS A 100 3.19 9.32 -2.66
N GLN A 101 4.17 9.58 -3.51
CA GLN A 101 5.41 10.19 -3.04
C GLN A 101 5.11 11.64 -2.63
N VAL A 102 5.27 11.95 -1.35
CA VAL A 102 5.15 13.32 -0.85
C VAL A 102 6.56 13.90 -0.85
N PRO A 103 6.82 15.03 -1.54
CA PRO A 103 8.10 15.71 -1.43
C PRO A 103 8.44 15.99 0.04
N PRO A 104 9.73 16.05 0.41
CA PRO A 104 10.11 16.51 1.73
C PRO A 104 9.47 17.89 1.98
N GLU A 105 8.69 17.99 3.06
CA GLU A 105 8.06 19.23 3.49
C GLU A 105 9.15 20.28 3.71
N THR A 106 8.99 21.45 3.08
CA THR A 106 9.92 22.57 3.27
C THR A 106 9.87 23.07 4.72
N ASP A 107 10.93 23.70 5.20
CA ASP A 107 10.95 24.26 6.57
C ASP A 107 9.81 25.26 6.78
N THR A 108 9.44 26.02 5.74
CA THR A 108 8.32 26.96 5.77
C THR A 108 6.97 26.24 5.92
N GLU A 109 6.73 25.17 5.17
CA GLU A 109 5.50 24.36 5.29
C GLU A 109 5.42 23.68 6.66
N ARG A 110 6.54 23.16 7.15
CA ARG A 110 6.63 22.56 8.49
C ARG A 110 6.29 23.59 9.58
N GLN A 111 6.88 24.78 9.53
CA GLN A 111 6.61 25.86 10.47
C GLN A 111 5.14 26.31 10.43
N ALA A 112 4.56 26.45 9.23
CA ALA A 112 3.16 26.80 9.06
C ALA A 112 2.21 25.73 9.62
N ARG A 113 2.54 24.45 9.41
CA ARG A 113 1.77 23.32 9.95
C ARG A 113 1.85 23.24 11.46
N GLU A 114 3.04 23.43 12.03
CA GLU A 114 3.22 23.48 13.49
C GLU A 114 2.48 24.65 14.12
N ALA A 115 2.54 25.85 13.53
CA ALA A 115 1.79 27.01 13.98
C ALA A 115 0.27 26.75 13.95
N ALA A 116 -0.25 26.23 12.83
CA ALA A 116 -1.66 25.87 12.71
C ALA A 116 -2.10 24.79 13.73
N GLN A 117 -1.20 23.85 14.06
CA GLN A 117 -1.47 22.79 15.03
C GLN A 117 -1.44 23.31 16.48
N ARG A 118 -0.57 24.29 16.80
CA ARG A 118 -0.56 25.00 18.09
C ARG A 118 -1.84 25.81 18.27
N SER A 119 -2.24 26.63 17.31
CA SER A 119 -3.47 27.44 17.38
C SER A 119 -4.73 26.57 17.55
N ARG A 120 -4.81 25.41 16.89
CA ARG A 120 -5.93 24.46 17.07
C ARG A 120 -5.94 23.78 18.44
N ARG A 121 -4.76 23.49 19.01
CA ARG A 121 -4.66 22.93 20.38
C ARG A 121 -5.08 23.95 21.43
N GLU A 122 -4.68 25.21 21.26
CA GLU A 122 -5.08 26.32 22.13
C GLU A 122 -6.60 26.57 22.08
N ALA A 123 -7.21 26.46 20.89
CA ALA A 123 -8.66 26.53 20.75
C ALA A 123 -9.40 25.34 21.39
N ALA A 124 -8.85 24.11 21.27
CA ALA A 124 -9.44 22.90 21.85
C ALA A 124 -9.28 22.82 23.39
N GLY A 125 -8.30 23.51 23.97
CA GLY A 125 -8.07 23.56 25.42
C GLY A 125 -9.13 24.35 26.20
N ARG A 126 -9.99 25.14 25.51
CA ARG A 126 -11.06 25.92 26.15
C ARG A 126 -12.34 25.12 26.44
N ASP A 127 -12.47 23.91 25.92
CA ASP A 127 -13.72 23.11 25.95
C ASP A 127 -13.63 21.83 26.81
N GLY A 128 -12.61 21.67 27.67
CA GLY A 128 -12.50 20.57 28.65
C GLY A 128 -12.42 19.13 28.10
N SER A 129 -12.56 18.97 26.78
CA SER A 129 -12.64 17.69 26.10
C SER A 129 -11.24 17.17 25.78
N ARG A 130 -10.89 15.97 26.26
CA ARG A 130 -9.59 15.32 26.01
C ARG A 130 -9.24 15.39 24.52
N PRO A 131 -8.07 15.92 24.13
CA PRO A 131 -7.72 16.05 22.73
C PRO A 131 -7.59 14.66 22.11
N ARG A 132 -8.52 14.31 21.21
CA ARG A 132 -8.36 13.14 20.34
C ARG A 132 -7.04 13.32 19.60
N ARG A 133 -6.09 12.39 19.82
CA ARG A 133 -4.76 12.38 19.17
C ARG A 133 -4.96 12.52 17.66
N PHE A 134 -4.78 13.74 17.16
CA PHE A 134 -5.05 14.11 15.77
C PHE A 134 -3.95 13.48 14.91
N ILE A 135 -4.32 12.40 14.22
CA ILE A 135 -3.43 11.77 13.26
C ILE A 135 -3.55 12.57 11.97
N PRO A 136 -2.45 13.12 11.44
CA PRO A 136 -2.51 13.85 10.19
C PRO A 136 -3.14 13.02 9.08
N ARG A 137 -4.00 13.66 8.27
CA ARG A 137 -4.74 13.07 7.15
C ARG A 137 -3.83 12.80 5.94
N ASP A 138 -2.61 12.31 6.15
CA ASP A 138 -1.65 12.05 5.08
C ASP A 138 -1.85 10.64 4.48
N ASN A 139 -3.11 10.24 4.28
CA ASN A 139 -3.44 9.06 3.48
C ASN A 139 -3.50 9.49 2.02
N THR A 140 -2.35 9.90 1.48
CA THR A 140 -2.24 10.31 0.09
C THR A 140 -1.90 9.07 -0.73
N PHE A 141 -2.85 8.66 -1.55
CA PHE A 141 -2.74 7.50 -2.42
C PHE A 141 -2.18 7.93 -3.77
N GLY A 142 -1.42 7.05 -4.41
CA GLY A 142 -0.64 7.36 -5.61
C GLY A 142 -0.69 6.25 -6.64
N THR A 143 0.30 6.28 -7.54
CA THR A 143 0.49 5.28 -8.61
C THR A 143 1.47 4.18 -8.18
N ALA A 144 1.51 3.06 -8.92
CA ALA A 144 2.49 1.99 -8.69
C ALA A 144 3.93 2.50 -8.79
N VAL A 145 4.20 3.45 -9.70
CA VAL A 145 5.52 4.06 -9.87
C VAL A 145 5.91 4.86 -8.63
N GLU A 146 5.02 5.73 -8.13
CA GLU A 146 5.27 6.48 -6.90
C GLU A 146 5.43 5.57 -5.67
N ASP A 147 4.75 4.41 -5.66
CA ASP A 147 4.94 3.42 -4.62
C ASP A 147 6.32 2.75 -4.72
N ALA A 148 6.76 2.39 -5.93
CA ALA A 148 8.07 1.79 -6.17
C ALA A 148 9.22 2.70 -5.66
N PHE A 149 9.15 4.01 -5.97
CA PHE A 149 10.18 4.98 -5.56
C PHE A 149 10.28 5.24 -4.05
N ARG A 150 9.28 4.82 -3.27
CA ARG A 150 9.29 4.98 -1.82
C ARG A 150 9.94 3.83 -1.07
N ARG A 151 10.18 2.72 -1.75
CA ARG A 151 10.66 1.48 -1.13
C ARG A 151 12.15 1.59 -0.87
N ASP A 152 12.57 1.12 0.30
CA ASP A 152 13.94 1.32 0.78
C ASP A 152 14.99 0.63 -0.09
N PHE A 153 14.63 -0.50 -0.73
CA PHE A 153 15.54 -1.30 -1.56
C PHE A 153 14.95 -1.58 -2.94
N THR A 154 15.76 -1.40 -3.98
CA THR A 154 15.39 -1.65 -5.38
C THR A 154 14.90 -3.08 -5.63
N ILE A 155 15.56 -4.06 -5.00
CA ILE A 155 15.17 -5.47 -5.08
C ILE A 155 13.77 -5.76 -4.51
N ASN A 156 13.23 -4.87 -3.68
CA ASN A 156 11.89 -4.97 -3.11
C ASN A 156 10.91 -4.02 -3.82
N ALA A 157 11.35 -3.27 -4.83
CA ALA A 157 10.54 -2.40 -5.68
C ALA A 157 10.14 -3.09 -7.00
N LEU A 158 10.02 -4.41 -6.97
CA LEU A 158 9.56 -5.24 -8.08
C LEU A 158 8.05 -5.46 -8.01
N PHE A 159 7.39 -5.41 -9.18
CA PHE A 159 5.96 -5.55 -9.36
C PHE A 159 5.72 -6.60 -10.45
N TYR A 160 4.79 -7.53 -10.23
CA TYR A 160 4.39 -8.58 -11.16
C TYR A 160 2.87 -8.67 -11.26
#